data_AF-A0A7W8ZBC4-F1
#
_entry.id   AF-A0A7W8ZBC4-F1
#
_cell.length_a   1.000
_cell.length_b   1.000
_cell.length_c   1.000
_cell.angle_alpha   90.00
_cell.angle_beta   90.00
_cell.angle_gamma   90.00
#
_symmetry.space_group_name_H-M   'P 1'
#
loop_
_entity.id
_entity.type
_entity.pdbx_description
1 polymer ?
#
loop_
_entity_poly.entity_id
_entity_poly.type
_entity_poly.pdbx_seq_one_letter_code
_entity_poly.pdbx_strand_id
1 'polypeptide(L)'
;MTVTKFQDLPLADREREWDGAAADKHVREWAGAEKEPNARYREAHIWYDGDKPDEFGSYKLPIADVINGRLTVVPHAVMAAGAIMQGARGGIDIPKADVEGVKAHLARYYAKMGETAPWDR
;
A
#
# COMPACT_ATOMS: atom_id res chain seq x y z
N MET A 1 -10.52 12.03 -3.41
CA MET A 1 -10.69 11.05 -2.30
C MET A 1 -10.59 9.66 -2.86
N THR A 2 -9.63 8.87 -2.36
CA THR A 2 -8.98 7.89 -3.25
C THR A 2 -8.32 6.72 -2.45
N VAL A 3 -9.03 6.27 -1.41
CA VAL A 3 -8.76 4.96 -0.81
C VAL A 3 -9.03 3.88 -1.86
N THR A 4 -8.05 3.02 -2.11
CA THR A 4 -8.16 1.97 -3.13
C THR A 4 -9.13 0.89 -2.66
N LYS A 5 -9.77 0.20 -3.61
CA LYS A 5 -10.61 -0.95 -3.29
C LYS A 5 -9.74 -2.07 -2.73
N PHE A 6 -10.20 -2.74 -1.69
CA PHE A 6 -9.54 -3.95 -1.20
C PHE A 6 -9.67 -5.06 -2.24
N GLN A 7 -8.53 -5.63 -2.64
CA GLN A 7 -8.47 -6.63 -3.71
C GLN A 7 -8.17 -8.04 -3.21
N ASP A 8 -8.00 -8.20 -1.90
CA ASP A 8 -7.65 -9.48 -1.28
C ASP A 8 -6.40 -10.15 -1.89
N LEU A 9 -5.39 -9.34 -2.21
CA LEU A 9 -4.13 -9.79 -2.80
C LEU A 9 -3.46 -10.88 -1.93
N PRO A 10 -2.73 -11.84 -2.54
CA PRO A 10 -2.03 -12.87 -1.79
C PRO A 10 -1.01 -12.25 -0.82
N LEU A 11 -0.71 -12.95 0.26
CA LEU A 11 0.36 -12.57 1.18
C LEU A 11 1.67 -13.24 0.77
N ALA A 12 2.76 -12.49 0.85
CA ALA A 12 4.11 -13.04 0.79
C ALA A 12 4.44 -13.78 2.10
N ASP A 13 5.58 -14.47 2.09
CA ASP A 13 6.16 -15.02 3.31
C ASP A 13 6.34 -13.92 4.38
N ARG A 14 6.09 -14.28 5.64
CA ARG A 14 6.12 -13.33 6.76
C ARG A 14 7.53 -12.79 7.01
N GLU A 15 8.56 -13.58 6.80
CA GLU A 15 9.95 -13.21 7.02
C GLU A 15 10.55 -12.44 5.83
N ARG A 16 9.79 -12.25 4.74
CA ARG A 16 10.25 -11.51 3.57
C ARG A 16 10.58 -10.06 3.94
N GLU A 17 11.79 -9.66 3.61
CA GLU A 17 12.24 -8.28 3.74
C GLU A 17 11.43 -7.32 2.87
N TRP A 18 11.33 -6.07 3.32
CA TRP A 18 10.64 -5.01 2.60
C TRP A 18 11.61 -3.95 2.10
N ASP A 19 11.71 -3.83 0.78
CA ASP A 19 12.36 -2.72 0.10
C ASP A 19 11.33 -2.02 -0.80
N GLY A 20 10.79 -0.89 -0.31
CA GLY A 20 9.78 -0.13 -1.05
C GLY A 20 10.31 0.46 -2.37
N ALA A 21 11.62 0.74 -2.48
CA ALA A 21 12.19 1.30 -3.71
C ALA A 21 12.37 0.22 -4.78
N ALA A 22 12.77 -1.00 -4.37
CA ALA A 22 12.78 -2.15 -5.27
C ALA A 22 11.36 -2.54 -5.69
N ALA A 23 10.42 -2.59 -4.75
CA ALA A 23 9.03 -2.90 -5.02
C ALA A 23 8.38 -1.90 -5.99
N ASP A 24 8.64 -0.59 -5.84
CA ASP A 24 8.14 0.43 -6.76
C ASP A 24 8.61 0.17 -8.20
N LYS A 25 9.89 -0.17 -8.40
CA LYS A 25 10.43 -0.51 -9.72
C LYS A 25 9.73 -1.73 -10.32
N HIS A 26 9.61 -2.82 -9.57
CA HIS A 26 8.97 -4.04 -10.05
C HIS A 26 7.49 -3.80 -10.37
N VAL A 27 6.77 -3.06 -9.53
CA VAL A 27 5.35 -2.75 -9.73
C VAL A 27 5.16 -1.88 -10.97
N ARG A 28 6.04 -0.88 -11.23
CA ARG A 28 5.98 -0.08 -12.47
C ARG A 28 6.14 -0.95 -13.70
N GLU A 29 7.13 -1.83 -13.72
CA GLU A 29 7.37 -2.75 -14.84
C GLU A 29 6.16 -3.68 -15.04
N TRP A 30 5.70 -4.34 -13.98
CA TRP A 30 4.55 -5.26 -14.03
C TRP A 30 3.26 -4.56 -14.47
N ALA A 31 3.04 -3.33 -14.03
CA ALA A 31 1.88 -2.53 -14.38
C ALA A 31 1.95 -1.93 -15.78
N GLY A 32 3.13 -1.89 -16.42
CA GLY A 32 3.35 -1.09 -17.62
C GLY A 32 3.23 0.42 -17.35
N ALA A 33 3.64 0.85 -16.15
CA ALA A 33 3.54 2.22 -15.65
C ALA A 33 4.93 2.89 -15.63
N GLU A 34 5.58 2.98 -16.80
CA GLU A 34 6.94 3.54 -16.92
C GLU A 34 6.93 5.07 -16.92
N LYS A 35 5.96 5.68 -17.61
CA LYS A 35 5.87 7.13 -17.79
C LYS A 35 4.96 7.80 -16.78
N GLU A 36 3.84 7.15 -16.47
CA GLU A 36 2.82 7.63 -15.55
C GLU A 36 2.16 6.44 -14.82
N PRO A 37 1.63 6.64 -13.61
CA PRO A 37 0.81 5.67 -12.92
C PRO A 37 -0.42 5.28 -13.73
N ASN A 38 -0.87 4.04 -13.56
CA ASN A 38 -2.09 3.55 -14.17
C ASN A 38 -2.92 2.73 -13.16
N ALA A 39 -4.04 2.19 -13.62
CA ALA A 39 -4.95 1.41 -12.77
C ALA A 39 -4.27 0.23 -12.08
N ARG A 40 -3.25 -0.41 -12.71
CA ARG A 40 -2.51 -1.53 -12.13
C ARG A 40 -1.51 -1.07 -11.07
N TYR A 41 -0.79 0.03 -11.31
CA TYR A 41 0.11 0.61 -10.32
C TYR A 41 -0.62 1.00 -9.02
N ARG A 42 -1.85 1.50 -9.16
CA ARG A 42 -2.74 1.82 -8.04
C ARG A 42 -3.00 0.62 -7.12
N GLU A 43 -3.00 -0.60 -7.65
CA GLU A 43 -3.33 -1.81 -6.89
C GLU A 43 -2.30 -2.11 -5.80
N ALA A 44 -1.08 -1.63 -5.94
CA ALA A 44 -0.01 -1.80 -4.96
C ALA A 44 -0.10 -0.83 -3.76
N HIS A 45 -1.00 0.16 -3.81
CA HIS A 45 -1.08 1.27 -2.87
C HIS A 45 -2.44 1.30 -2.16
N ILE A 46 -2.47 1.78 -0.91
CA ILE A 46 -3.73 1.93 -0.15
C ILE A 46 -4.46 3.24 -0.51
N TRP A 47 -3.72 4.28 -0.86
CA TRP A 47 -4.27 5.61 -1.11
C TRP A 47 -3.52 6.28 -2.27
N TYR A 48 -4.22 7.09 -3.06
CA TYR A 48 -3.58 8.02 -4.01
C TYR A 48 -4.22 9.42 -3.99
N ASP A 49 -3.63 10.42 -4.63
CA ASP A 49 -4.32 11.69 -4.84
C ASP A 49 -5.15 11.63 -6.13
N GLY A 50 -6.47 11.81 -6.00
CA GLY A 50 -7.38 11.78 -7.14
C GLY A 50 -7.24 12.98 -8.07
N ASP A 51 -6.70 14.08 -7.55
CA ASP A 51 -6.48 15.31 -8.31
C ASP A 51 -5.16 15.29 -9.07
N LYS A 52 -4.28 14.32 -8.76
CA LYS A 52 -2.96 14.12 -9.38
C LYS A 52 -2.72 12.64 -9.75
N PRO A 53 -3.61 12.01 -10.52
CA PRO A 53 -3.56 10.57 -10.78
C PRO A 53 -2.37 10.14 -11.64
N ASP A 54 -1.75 11.08 -12.37
CA ASP A 54 -0.60 10.94 -13.26
C ASP A 54 0.77 11.16 -12.57
N GLU A 55 0.78 11.56 -11.29
CA GLU A 55 2.02 11.74 -10.52
C GLU A 55 2.31 10.51 -9.66
N PHE A 56 3.45 9.84 -9.83
CA PHE A 56 3.84 8.71 -8.95
C PHE A 56 3.87 9.09 -7.46
N GLY A 57 4.33 10.30 -7.14
CA GLY A 57 4.40 10.79 -5.76
C GLY A 57 3.02 10.97 -5.10
N SER A 58 1.94 10.91 -5.86
CA SER A 58 0.59 11.01 -5.33
C SER A 58 0.08 9.68 -4.75
N TYR A 59 0.72 8.56 -5.07
CA TYR A 59 0.38 7.23 -4.56
C TYR A 59 1.14 6.97 -3.27
N LYS A 60 0.42 6.62 -2.21
CA LYS A 60 0.97 6.50 -0.86
C LYS A 60 0.65 5.13 -0.26
N LEU A 61 1.47 4.76 0.72
CA LEU A 61 1.37 3.49 1.44
C LEU A 61 1.43 2.29 0.47
N PRO A 62 2.57 2.10 -0.23
CA PRO A 62 2.81 0.87 -0.96
C PRO A 62 2.82 -0.31 0.01
N ILE A 63 2.08 -1.37 -0.32
CA ILE A 63 1.95 -2.58 0.51
C ILE A 63 2.35 -3.86 -0.22
N ALA A 64 2.65 -3.78 -1.51
CA ALA A 64 2.86 -4.95 -2.36
C ALA A 64 4.11 -4.83 -3.23
N ASP A 65 4.65 -5.99 -3.59
CA ASP A 65 5.75 -6.21 -4.52
C ASP A 65 5.32 -7.26 -5.56
N VAL A 66 6.06 -7.40 -6.65
CA VAL A 66 5.81 -8.42 -7.67
C VAL A 66 6.64 -9.65 -7.35
N ILE A 67 5.98 -10.73 -6.95
CA ILE A 67 6.62 -12.00 -6.55
C ILE A 67 6.12 -13.07 -7.51
N ASN A 68 7.05 -13.74 -8.21
CA ASN A 68 6.72 -14.76 -9.23
C ASN A 68 5.71 -14.25 -10.27
N GLY A 69 5.88 -13.00 -10.73
CA GLY A 69 5.01 -12.36 -11.73
C GLY A 69 3.64 -11.90 -11.23
N ARG A 70 3.37 -12.02 -9.92
CA ARG A 70 2.09 -11.65 -9.31
C ARG A 70 2.27 -10.57 -8.25
N LEU A 71 1.41 -9.55 -8.30
CA LEU A 71 1.32 -8.56 -7.24
C LEU A 71 0.91 -9.23 -5.92
N THR A 72 1.75 -9.10 -4.91
CA THR A 72 1.66 -9.82 -3.64
C THR A 72 1.95 -8.87 -2.49
N VAL A 73 1.07 -8.85 -1.48
CA VAL A 73 1.24 -8.01 -0.29
C VAL A 73 2.41 -8.51 0.53
N VAL A 74 3.31 -7.61 0.91
CA VAL A 74 4.44 -7.92 1.78
C VAL A 74 4.08 -7.56 3.22
N PRO A 75 4.10 -8.51 4.18
CA PRO A 75 3.72 -8.24 5.57
C PRO A 75 4.43 -7.04 6.22
N HIS A 76 5.74 -6.92 6.01
CA HIS A 76 6.53 -5.80 6.52
C HIS A 76 6.12 -4.45 5.90
N ALA A 77 5.59 -4.43 4.68
CA ALA A 77 5.05 -3.22 4.04
C ALA A 77 3.74 -2.77 4.70
N VAL A 78 2.84 -3.71 5.02
CA VAL A 78 1.60 -3.43 5.75
C VAL A 78 1.90 -2.87 7.14
N MET A 79 2.88 -3.46 7.84
CA MET A 79 3.33 -2.98 9.15
C MET A 79 3.93 -1.57 9.06
N ALA A 80 4.77 -1.31 8.05
CA ALA A 80 5.31 0.03 7.80
C ALA A 80 4.21 1.05 7.52
N ALA A 81 3.23 0.71 6.68
CA ALA A 81 2.09 1.56 6.39
C ALA A 81 1.24 1.83 7.66
N GLY A 82 1.00 0.82 8.48
CA GLY A 82 0.31 0.97 9.77
C GLY A 82 1.07 1.87 10.75
N ALA A 83 2.40 1.75 10.82
CA ALA A 83 3.24 2.63 11.63
C ALA A 83 3.17 4.09 11.16
N ILE A 84 3.17 4.35 9.85
CA ILE A 84 2.96 5.69 9.28
C ILE A 84 1.59 6.26 9.68
N MET A 85 0.53 5.44 9.65
CA MET A 85 -0.79 5.82 10.14
C MET A 85 -0.85 6.08 11.66
N GLN A 86 0.18 5.68 12.40
CA GLN A 86 0.40 5.96 13.82
C GLN A 86 1.42 7.08 14.07
N GLY A 87 1.84 7.81 13.02
CA GLY A 87 2.74 8.97 13.14
C GLY A 87 4.23 8.66 12.96
N ALA A 88 4.61 7.42 12.62
CA ALA A 88 5.99 7.13 12.22
C ALA A 88 6.41 8.02 11.04
N ARG A 89 7.67 8.45 11.03
CA ARG A 89 8.23 9.36 10.00
C ARG A 89 7.47 10.69 9.84
N GLY A 90 6.78 11.16 10.88
CA GLY A 90 5.99 12.39 10.85
C GLY A 90 4.56 12.19 10.35
N GLY A 91 4.14 10.94 10.12
CA GLY A 91 2.80 10.61 9.64
C GLY A 91 2.67 10.70 8.12
N ILE A 92 1.43 10.86 7.66
CA ILE A 92 1.09 10.96 6.26
C ILE A 92 0.16 12.14 6.01
N ASP A 93 0.44 12.88 4.95
CA ASP A 93 -0.39 13.97 4.47
C ASP A 93 -1.56 13.43 3.61
N ILE A 94 -2.72 13.19 4.21
CA ILE A 94 -3.96 12.82 3.51
C ILE A 94 -5.15 13.57 4.11
N PRO A 95 -6.27 13.75 3.36
CA PRO A 95 -7.49 14.31 3.91
C PRO A 95 -7.98 13.53 5.13
N LYS A 96 -8.43 14.23 6.18
CA LYS A 96 -8.93 13.60 7.42
C LYS A 96 -10.04 12.59 7.17
N ALA A 97 -10.91 12.87 6.19
CA ALA A 97 -12.02 12.00 5.83
C ALA A 97 -11.58 10.67 5.17
N ASP A 98 -10.35 10.59 4.64
CA ASP A 98 -9.81 9.34 4.07
C ASP A 98 -9.12 8.45 5.13
N VAL A 99 -8.78 9.00 6.31
CA VAL A 99 -8.01 8.31 7.36
C VAL A 99 -8.70 7.03 7.82
N GLU A 100 -10.00 7.07 8.10
CA GLU A 100 -10.76 5.90 8.55
C GLU A 100 -10.81 4.83 7.46
N GLY A 101 -10.97 5.22 6.19
CA GLY A 101 -10.95 4.29 5.06
C GLY A 101 -9.60 3.60 4.88
N VAL A 102 -8.49 4.35 5.01
CA VAL A 102 -7.12 3.79 4.97
C VAL A 102 -6.90 2.81 6.11
N LYS A 103 -7.28 3.18 7.35
CA LYS A 103 -7.17 2.29 8.51
C LYS A 103 -8.01 1.02 8.32
N ALA A 104 -9.26 1.15 7.89
CA ALA A 104 -10.12 0.00 7.63
C ALA A 104 -9.54 -0.93 6.55
N HIS A 105 -8.95 -0.36 5.48
CA HIS A 105 -8.27 -1.14 4.45
C HIS A 105 -7.07 -1.92 5.03
N LEU A 106 -6.15 -1.24 5.71
CA LEU A 106 -4.99 -1.87 6.33
C LEU A 106 -5.40 -2.92 7.38
N ALA A 107 -6.43 -2.66 8.18
CA ALA A 107 -6.93 -3.59 9.20
C ALA A 107 -7.35 -4.93 8.60
N ARG A 108 -7.90 -4.95 7.38
CA ARG A 108 -8.23 -6.20 6.67
C ARG A 108 -6.97 -7.02 6.33
N TYR A 109 -5.87 -6.36 5.95
CA TYR A 109 -4.60 -7.05 5.73
C TYR A 109 -3.93 -7.48 7.03
N TYR A 110 -4.01 -6.68 8.11
CA TYR A 110 -3.61 -7.13 9.45
C TYR A 110 -4.35 -8.42 9.84
N ALA A 111 -5.68 -8.43 9.73
CA ALA A 111 -6.48 -9.63 9.99
C ALA A 111 -6.08 -10.82 9.11
N LYS A 112 -5.82 -10.59 7.81
CA LYS A 112 -5.33 -11.63 6.88
C LYS A 112 -3.98 -12.22 7.30
N MET A 113 -3.12 -11.43 7.94
CA MET A 113 -1.84 -11.87 8.51
C MET A 113 -1.98 -12.54 9.89
N GLY A 114 -3.20 -12.61 10.45
CA GLY A 114 -3.43 -13.07 11.82
C GLY A 114 -3.01 -12.06 12.90
N GLU A 115 -2.96 -10.77 12.56
CA GLU A 115 -2.49 -9.68 13.42
C GLU A 115 -3.61 -8.70 13.76
N THR A 116 -3.49 -8.03 14.90
CA THR A 116 -4.37 -6.89 15.27
C THR A 116 -3.72 -5.58 14.84
N ALA A 117 -4.47 -4.77 14.08
CA ALA A 117 -4.02 -3.45 13.67
C ALA A 117 -3.73 -2.54 14.88
N PRO A 118 -2.73 -1.64 14.80
CA PRO A 118 -2.24 -0.93 15.97
C PRO A 118 -3.24 0.06 16.62
N TRP A 119 -4.27 0.49 15.88
CA TRP A 119 -5.34 1.35 16.39
C TRP A 119 -6.54 0.59 16.97
N ASP A 120 -6.56 -0.74 16.84
CA ASP A 120 -7.60 -1.63 17.39
C ASP A 120 -7.12 -2.36 18.66
N ARG A 121 -6.00 -1.90 19.25
CA ARG A 121 -5.40 -2.45 20.47
C ARG A 121 -5.79 -1.67 21.72
#